data_AF-A0A497Q6U8-F1
#
_entry.id   AF-A0A497Q6U8-F1
#
_cell.length_a   1.000
_cell.length_b   1.000
_cell.length_c   1.000
_cell.angle_alpha   90.00
_cell.angle_beta   90.00
_cell.angle_gamma   90.00
#
_symmetry.space_group_name_H-M   'P 1'
#
loop_
_entity.id
_entity.type
_entity.pdbx_description
1 polymer ?
#
loop_
_entity_poly.entity_id
_entity_poly.type
_entity_poly.pdbx_seq_one_letter_code
_entity_poly.pdbx_strand_id
1 'polypeptide(L)'
;MVESVVMSHGDLDGITSGAIALLRFPGSDFYFTRPSQIHQDLYRVAKDRPRVVHVSDIAVNSRHFDETLRALDRFPESTEIMWTDHHPMTSKQKRALSRRVDLMHEIGPCAAELVYRRFQGKLPEHALRLSLYGAIGDYCDNTQFTRAHFDDVDKRTLYLEAGILVQALQEIDYRRESKDLVYQLTLGIKPSSMNDIVDLALKATTIEHEVFRYVQNHAKKHGPIGYILDMPVHGYRGKSAKFSAYVTDSNVGISARTSENEVDMSLRRRHLKVDLNRALNKILPDFEGASGGGHPAAAGAHLDKNDFRRFLKELAEYVNDWS
;
A
#
# COMPACT_ATOMS: atom_id res chain seq x y z
N MET A 1 1.42 -11.34 29.62
CA MET A 1 2.43 -10.58 28.85
C MET A 1 2.24 -10.96 27.40
N VAL A 2 2.11 -9.98 26.52
CA VAL A 2 2.04 -10.22 25.07
C VAL A 2 3.40 -10.75 24.64
N GLU A 3 3.46 -11.94 24.05
CA GLU A 3 4.74 -12.51 23.64
C GLU A 3 5.28 -11.81 22.38
N SER A 4 4.40 -11.58 21.40
CA SER A 4 4.77 -11.02 20.11
C SER A 4 3.63 -10.20 19.52
N VAL A 5 3.99 -9.17 18.74
CA VAL A 5 3.05 -8.30 18.05
C VAL A 5 3.40 -8.21 16.57
N VAL A 6 2.42 -8.37 15.70
CA VAL A 6 2.54 -8.17 14.25
C VAL A 6 1.73 -6.94 13.85
N MET A 7 2.40 -6.02 13.15
CA MET A 7 1.81 -4.79 12.64
C MET A 7 2.02 -4.71 11.14
N SER A 8 0.96 -4.48 10.38
CA SER A 8 1.08 -4.41 8.92
C SER A 8 0.13 -3.40 8.29
N HIS A 9 0.37 -3.07 7.02
CA HIS A 9 -0.55 -2.26 6.23
C HIS A 9 -1.84 -3.03 5.89
N GLY A 10 -2.87 -2.29 5.45
CA GLY A 10 -4.21 -2.82 5.23
C GLY A 10 -4.55 -3.23 3.81
N ASP A 11 -3.68 -2.96 2.84
CA ASP A 11 -3.88 -3.47 1.48
C ASP A 11 -3.46 -4.94 1.36
N LEU A 12 -3.45 -5.48 0.14
CA LEU A 12 -3.17 -6.89 -0.07
C LEU A 12 -1.72 -7.27 0.28
N ASP A 13 -0.75 -6.39 -0.01
CA ASP A 13 0.66 -6.64 0.35
C ASP A 13 0.83 -6.65 1.87
N GLY A 14 0.25 -5.67 2.57
CA GLY A 14 0.25 -5.61 4.02
C GLY A 14 -0.47 -6.80 4.68
N ILE A 15 -1.66 -7.18 4.21
CA ILE A 15 -2.43 -8.31 4.75
C ILE A 15 -1.68 -9.63 4.58
N THR A 16 -1.10 -9.87 3.41
CA THR A 16 -0.33 -11.09 3.15
C THR A 16 1.00 -11.11 3.90
N SER A 17 1.69 -9.97 3.99
CA SER A 17 2.86 -9.79 4.86
C SER A 17 2.55 -10.11 6.33
N GLY A 18 1.43 -9.60 6.84
CA GLY A 18 0.95 -9.85 8.19
C GLY A 18 0.64 -11.33 8.43
N ALA A 19 -0.06 -11.97 7.49
CA ALA A 19 -0.35 -13.40 7.56
C ALA A 19 0.94 -14.26 7.55
N ILE A 20 1.93 -13.93 6.71
CA ILE A 20 3.23 -14.65 6.70
C ILE A 20 3.97 -14.45 8.03
N ALA A 21 3.95 -13.23 8.59
CA ALA A 21 4.54 -12.97 9.90
C ALA A 21 3.84 -13.74 11.02
N LEU A 22 2.51 -13.86 11.00
CA LEU A 22 1.74 -14.66 11.94
C LEU A 22 2.00 -16.17 11.82
N LEU A 23 2.30 -16.67 10.61
CA LEU A 23 2.77 -18.05 10.44
C LEU A 23 4.11 -18.29 11.11
N ARG A 24 5.00 -17.28 11.10
CA ARG A 24 6.30 -17.34 11.78
C ARG A 24 6.18 -17.18 13.30
N PHE A 25 5.25 -16.35 13.77
CA PHE A 25 5.00 -16.03 15.17
C PHE A 25 3.55 -16.37 15.53
N PRO A 26 3.22 -17.67 15.68
CA PRO A 26 1.85 -18.06 16.01
C PRO A 26 1.44 -17.50 17.38
N GLY A 27 0.21 -16.99 17.47
CA GLY A 27 -0.33 -16.41 18.70
C GLY A 27 0.04 -14.94 18.95
N SER A 28 0.71 -14.26 18.01
CA SER A 28 0.91 -12.81 18.12
C SER A 28 -0.40 -12.03 18.07
N ASP A 29 -0.44 -10.89 18.76
CA ASP A 29 -1.47 -9.89 18.53
C ASP A 29 -1.24 -9.21 17.18
N PHE A 30 -2.31 -9.07 16.39
CA PHE A 30 -2.25 -8.45 15.06
C PHE A 30 -2.96 -7.09 15.00
N TYR A 31 -2.26 -6.09 14.45
CA TYR A 31 -2.77 -4.74 14.25
C TYR A 31 -2.52 -4.24 12.83
N PHE A 32 -3.56 -3.66 12.23
CA PHE A 32 -3.37 -2.79 11.08
C PHE A 32 -2.81 -1.45 11.52
N THR A 33 -1.87 -0.94 10.75
CA THR A 33 -1.31 0.41 10.94
C THR A 33 -1.02 1.03 9.57
N ARG A 34 -0.61 2.30 9.57
CA ARG A 34 -0.36 3.10 8.36
C ARG A 34 0.82 4.04 8.60
N PRO A 35 1.48 4.54 7.54
CA PRO A 35 2.59 5.48 7.66
C PRO A 35 2.30 6.69 8.56
N SER A 36 1.08 7.24 8.52
CA SER A 36 0.67 8.37 9.34
C SER A 36 0.39 8.04 10.81
N GLN A 37 0.28 6.77 11.19
CA GLN A 37 -0.16 6.34 12.52
C GLN A 37 0.85 5.46 13.27
N ILE A 38 1.80 4.84 12.55
CA ILE A 38 2.76 3.88 13.10
C ILE A 38 3.48 4.36 14.36
N HIS A 39 3.87 5.64 14.41
CA HIS A 39 4.51 6.21 15.60
C HIS A 39 3.61 6.07 16.86
N GLN A 40 2.32 6.38 16.75
CA GLN A 40 1.36 6.27 17.87
C GLN A 40 1.11 4.82 18.26
N ASP A 41 1.03 3.93 17.28
CA ASP A 41 0.77 2.51 17.52
C ASP A 41 1.98 1.86 18.19
N LEU A 42 3.21 2.16 17.74
CA LEU A 42 4.44 1.75 18.42
C LEU A 42 4.51 2.28 19.87
N TYR A 43 4.11 3.54 20.09
CA TYR A 43 4.01 4.11 21.44
C TYR A 43 3.07 3.33 22.37
N ARG A 44 1.97 2.78 21.82
CA ARG A 44 1.02 1.94 22.56
C ARG A 44 1.63 0.57 22.84
N VAL A 45 2.11 -0.10 21.80
CA VAL A 45 2.68 -1.46 21.87
C VAL A 45 3.89 -1.52 22.82
N ALA A 46 4.73 -0.49 22.87
CA ALA A 46 5.88 -0.43 23.78
C ALA A 46 5.51 -0.54 25.27
N LYS A 47 4.26 -0.17 25.64
CA LYS A 47 3.79 -0.28 27.04
C LYS A 47 3.64 -1.73 27.49
N ASP A 48 3.30 -2.62 26.56
CA ASP A 48 3.06 -4.04 26.84
C ASP A 48 4.37 -4.85 26.86
N ARG A 49 5.50 -4.23 26.47
CA ARG A 49 6.86 -4.78 26.49
C ARG A 49 6.94 -6.18 25.84
N PRO A 50 6.46 -6.34 24.60
CA PRO A 50 6.50 -7.64 23.92
C PRO A 50 7.94 -8.11 23.70
N ARG A 51 8.15 -9.43 23.56
CA ARG A 51 9.47 -9.99 23.25
C ARG A 51 9.84 -9.73 21.78
N VAL A 52 8.85 -9.79 20.88
CA VAL A 52 9.04 -9.60 19.44
C VAL A 52 8.02 -8.61 18.89
N VAL A 53 8.45 -7.70 18.03
CA VAL A 53 7.57 -6.85 17.22
C VAL A 53 7.96 -6.99 15.75
N HIS A 54 7.02 -7.37 14.89
CA HIS A 54 7.23 -7.38 13.45
C HIS A 54 6.38 -6.30 12.79
N VAL A 55 7.02 -5.39 12.06
CA VAL A 55 6.37 -4.33 11.26
C VAL A 55 6.60 -4.65 9.78
N SER A 56 5.54 -4.66 8.98
CA SER A 56 5.65 -4.85 7.53
C SER A 56 4.83 -3.88 6.70
N ASP A 57 5.35 -3.56 5.52
CA ASP A 57 4.66 -2.77 4.49
C ASP A 57 4.27 -1.34 4.94
N ILE A 58 5.07 -0.74 5.83
CA ILE A 58 4.82 0.61 6.32
C ILE A 58 5.91 1.55 5.82
N ALA A 59 5.55 2.33 4.80
CA ALA A 59 6.38 3.43 4.31
C ALA A 59 6.75 4.39 5.45
N VAL A 60 7.99 4.89 5.42
CA VAL A 60 8.43 5.93 6.36
C VAL A 60 7.75 7.26 6.04
N ASN A 61 6.99 7.78 7.01
CA ASN A 61 6.45 9.13 6.93
C ASN A 61 7.47 10.15 7.41
N SER A 62 8.02 10.95 6.49
CA SER A 62 9.03 11.98 6.79
C SER A 62 8.60 13.00 7.84
N ARG A 63 7.30 13.36 7.89
CA ARG A 63 6.76 14.32 8.87
C ARG A 63 6.77 13.78 10.29
N HIS A 64 6.64 12.46 10.44
CA HIS A 64 6.55 11.78 11.73
C HIS A 64 7.75 10.86 12.01
N PHE A 65 8.85 11.06 11.29
CA PHE A 65 9.98 10.13 11.36
C PHE A 65 10.67 10.20 12.72
N ASP A 66 10.87 11.40 13.28
CA ASP A 66 11.49 11.58 14.59
C ASP A 66 10.58 11.06 15.73
N GLU A 67 9.26 11.18 15.61
CA GLU A 67 8.29 10.52 16.50
C GLU A 67 8.39 9.00 16.41
N THR A 68 8.54 8.45 15.19
CA THR A 68 8.69 7.01 14.97
C THR A 68 9.96 6.49 15.65
N LEU A 69 11.09 7.19 15.50
CA LEU A 69 12.34 6.83 16.18
C LEU A 69 12.19 6.90 17.70
N ARG A 70 11.55 7.95 18.24
CA ARG A 70 11.26 8.07 19.68
C ARG A 70 10.32 6.97 20.20
N ALA A 71 9.37 6.51 19.39
CA ALA A 71 8.49 5.41 19.75
C ALA A 71 9.26 4.08 19.81
N LEU A 72 10.17 3.83 18.85
CA LEU A 72 11.06 2.68 18.85
C LEU A 72 12.02 2.68 20.06
N ASP A 73 12.56 3.84 20.43
CA ASP A 73 13.49 3.99 21.57
C ASP A 73 12.82 3.72 22.94
N ARG A 74 11.49 3.53 23.00
CA ARG A 74 10.79 3.16 24.22
C ARG A 74 10.74 1.67 24.51
N PHE A 75 10.97 0.85 23.51
CA PHE A 75 10.98 -0.59 23.73
C PHE A 75 12.18 -0.97 24.61
N PRO A 76 12.02 -1.95 25.52
CA PRO A 76 13.15 -2.51 26.25
C PRO A 76 14.20 -3.05 25.26
N GLU A 77 15.49 -2.94 25.59
CA GLU A 77 16.59 -3.50 24.76
C GLU A 77 16.44 -5.00 24.48
N SER A 78 15.71 -5.73 25.33
CA SER A 78 15.38 -7.15 25.14
C SER A 78 14.32 -7.42 24.07
N THR A 79 13.68 -6.38 23.52
CA THR A 79 12.65 -6.51 22.48
C THR A 79 13.30 -6.62 21.12
N GLU A 80 13.03 -7.71 20.41
CA GLU A 80 13.45 -7.86 19.03
C GLU A 80 12.44 -7.17 18.10
N ILE A 81 12.85 -6.07 17.46
CA ILE A 81 12.01 -5.35 16.50
C ILE A 81 12.50 -5.64 15.08
N MET A 82 11.64 -6.24 14.26
CA MET A 82 11.88 -6.50 12.84
C MET A 82 11.04 -5.55 12.00
N TRP A 83 11.65 -4.91 11.01
CA TRP A 83 10.94 -4.06 10.06
C TRP A 83 11.24 -4.52 8.64
N THR A 84 10.20 -4.96 7.92
CA THR A 84 10.33 -5.46 6.55
C THR A 84 9.52 -4.58 5.61
N ASP A 85 10.18 -3.83 4.75
CA ASP A 85 9.51 -2.82 3.90
C ASP A 85 10.19 -2.70 2.55
N HIS A 86 9.46 -2.21 1.56
CA HIS A 86 9.93 -2.09 0.17
C HIS A 86 9.82 -0.65 -0.38
N HIS A 87 9.17 0.25 0.35
CA HIS A 87 8.96 1.63 -0.06
C HIS A 87 10.28 2.42 -0.20
N PRO A 88 10.33 3.45 -1.06
CA PRO A 88 11.50 4.32 -1.14
C PRO A 88 11.85 4.95 0.22
N MET A 89 13.13 4.87 0.59
CA MET A 89 13.64 5.41 1.86
C MET A 89 14.94 6.17 1.61
N THR A 90 15.07 7.37 2.17
CA THR A 90 16.33 8.13 2.06
C THR A 90 17.45 7.41 2.81
N SER A 91 18.71 7.62 2.41
CA SER A 91 19.87 7.02 3.10
C SER A 91 19.94 7.46 4.58
N LYS A 92 19.46 8.67 4.91
CA LYS A 92 19.35 9.15 6.30
C LYS A 92 18.33 8.33 7.08
N GLN A 93 17.13 8.14 6.54
CA GLN A 93 16.08 7.36 7.16
C GLN A 93 16.51 5.90 7.35
N LYS A 94 17.07 5.27 6.30
CA LYS A 94 17.54 3.87 6.36
C LYS A 94 18.56 3.65 7.46
N ARG A 95 19.59 4.51 7.54
CA ARG A 95 20.61 4.45 8.60
C ARG A 95 20.06 4.71 10.01
N ALA A 96 19.07 5.59 10.15
CA ALA A 96 18.50 5.91 11.45
C ALA A 96 17.59 4.78 11.96
N LEU A 97 16.83 4.16 11.07
CA LEU A 97 15.93 3.05 11.37
C LEU A 97 16.72 1.76 11.65
N SER A 98 17.72 1.43 10.82
CA SER A 98 18.54 0.21 10.97
C SER A 98 19.39 0.17 12.25
N ARG A 99 19.49 1.28 12.99
CA ARG A 99 20.15 1.31 14.31
C ARG A 99 19.24 0.90 15.45
N ARG A 100 17.93 0.79 15.22
CA ARG A 100 16.90 0.50 16.22
C ARG A 100 16.16 -0.82 15.97
N VAL A 101 16.15 -1.28 14.72
CA VAL A 101 15.40 -2.45 14.29
C VAL A 101 16.27 -3.31 13.38
N ASP A 102 15.98 -4.60 13.33
CA ASP A 102 16.44 -5.49 12.27
C ASP A 102 15.65 -5.17 10.99
N LEU A 103 16.26 -4.37 10.13
CA LEU A 103 15.66 -3.83 8.92
C LEU A 103 15.97 -4.72 7.70
N MET A 104 14.93 -5.31 7.10
CA MET A 104 14.98 -5.91 5.77
C MET A 104 14.30 -4.96 4.77
N HIS A 105 15.11 -4.32 3.91
CA HIS A 105 14.62 -3.30 2.98
C HIS A 105 15.22 -3.43 1.59
N GLU A 106 14.35 -3.62 0.59
CA GLU A 106 14.70 -3.77 -0.82
C GLU A 106 13.58 -3.16 -1.69
N ILE A 107 13.94 -2.30 -2.65
CA ILE A 107 12.98 -1.73 -3.62
C ILE A 107 12.87 -2.69 -4.82
N GLY A 108 11.64 -2.97 -5.26
CA GLY A 108 11.37 -3.81 -6.43
C GLY A 108 10.41 -4.95 -6.08
N PRO A 109 10.79 -5.83 -5.15
CA PRO A 109 9.85 -6.74 -4.48
C PRO A 109 8.76 -6.01 -3.69
N CYS A 110 7.65 -6.71 -3.44
CA CYS A 110 6.65 -6.29 -2.45
C CYS A 110 7.10 -6.73 -1.04
N ALA A 111 6.48 -6.16 0.01
CA ALA A 111 6.80 -6.52 1.39
C ALA A 111 6.51 -8.00 1.67
N ALA A 112 5.44 -8.59 1.11
CA ALA A 112 5.09 -9.98 1.36
C ALA A 112 6.14 -10.95 0.81
N GLU A 113 6.74 -10.65 -0.34
CA GLU A 113 7.90 -11.37 -0.86
C GLU A 113 9.08 -11.30 0.12
N LEU A 114 9.39 -10.11 0.63
CA LEU A 114 10.49 -9.91 1.58
C LEU A 114 10.26 -10.65 2.90
N VAL A 115 9.05 -10.61 3.44
CA VAL A 115 8.68 -11.34 4.67
C VAL A 115 8.77 -12.86 4.44
N TYR A 116 8.32 -13.35 3.29
CA TYR A 116 8.50 -14.76 2.93
C TYR A 116 9.98 -15.16 2.86
N ARG A 117 10.80 -14.40 2.11
CA ARG A 117 12.25 -14.63 1.99
C ARG A 117 12.96 -14.63 3.34
N ARG A 118 12.55 -13.74 4.25
CA ARG A 118 13.10 -13.65 5.61
C ARG A 118 12.89 -14.93 6.43
N PHE A 119 11.77 -15.62 6.24
CA PHE A 119 11.36 -16.74 7.07
C PHE A 119 11.22 -18.07 6.34
N GLN A 120 11.55 -18.15 5.04
CA GLN A 120 11.27 -19.26 4.13
C GLN A 120 11.52 -20.65 4.73
N GLY A 121 12.63 -20.85 5.47
CA GLY A 121 12.96 -22.14 6.09
C GLY A 121 12.10 -22.56 7.30
N LYS A 122 11.15 -21.73 7.73
CA LYS A 122 10.28 -21.96 8.90
C LYS A 122 8.79 -21.80 8.57
N LEU A 123 8.44 -21.61 7.30
CA LEU A 123 7.08 -21.34 6.86
C LEU A 123 6.44 -22.58 6.23
N PRO A 124 5.11 -22.75 6.36
CA PRO A 124 4.38 -23.78 5.63
C PRO A 124 4.30 -23.46 4.14
N GLU A 125 3.99 -24.46 3.31
CA GLU A 125 3.94 -24.35 1.85
C GLU A 125 3.03 -23.20 1.36
N HIS A 126 1.87 -23.00 1.99
CA HIS A 126 0.92 -21.97 1.55
C HIS A 126 1.41 -20.53 1.77
N ALA A 127 2.46 -20.32 2.57
CA ALA A 127 3.06 -18.99 2.73
C ALA A 127 3.64 -18.45 1.42
N LEU A 128 4.11 -19.33 0.51
CA LEU A 128 4.55 -18.93 -0.82
C LEU A 128 3.41 -18.27 -1.59
N ARG A 129 2.21 -18.88 -1.59
CA ARG A 129 1.04 -18.31 -2.26
C ARG A 129 0.68 -16.93 -1.70
N LEU A 130 0.79 -16.73 -0.39
CA LEU A 130 0.57 -15.42 0.24
C LEU A 130 1.53 -14.36 -0.33
N SER A 131 2.82 -14.68 -0.46
CA SER A 131 3.78 -13.72 -1.08
C SER A 131 3.43 -13.39 -2.53
N LEU A 132 2.96 -14.38 -3.30
CA LEU A 132 2.56 -14.17 -4.69
C LEU A 132 1.28 -13.34 -4.80
N TYR A 133 0.34 -13.51 -3.86
CA TYR A 133 -0.85 -12.65 -3.78
C TYR A 133 -0.48 -11.19 -3.49
N GLY A 134 0.42 -10.96 -2.53
CA GLY A 134 0.97 -9.62 -2.25
C GLY A 134 1.64 -9.01 -3.47
N ALA A 135 2.48 -9.78 -4.17
CA ALA A 135 3.16 -9.32 -5.39
C ALA A 135 2.18 -8.91 -6.50
N ILE A 136 1.11 -9.69 -6.71
CA ILE A 136 0.05 -9.32 -7.66
C ILE A 136 -0.69 -8.06 -7.19
N GLY A 137 -1.02 -7.97 -5.91
CA GLY A 137 -1.73 -6.84 -5.30
C GLY A 137 -1.02 -5.51 -5.47
N ASP A 138 0.31 -5.51 -5.38
CA ASP A 138 1.13 -4.32 -5.46
C ASP A 138 1.87 -4.14 -6.80
N TYR A 139 1.48 -4.91 -7.83
CA TYR A 139 2.07 -4.86 -9.18
C TYR A 139 3.58 -5.16 -9.21
N CYS A 140 4.07 -5.96 -8.25
CA CYS A 140 5.43 -6.48 -8.14
C CYS A 140 5.58 -7.88 -8.74
N ASP A 141 4.64 -8.31 -9.58
CA ASP A 141 4.56 -9.65 -10.16
C ASP A 141 5.58 -9.94 -11.29
N ASN A 142 6.57 -9.07 -11.45
CA ASN A 142 7.65 -9.19 -12.43
C ASN A 142 9.04 -9.37 -11.80
N THR A 143 9.15 -9.54 -10.48
CA THR A 143 10.42 -9.89 -9.84
C THR A 143 10.95 -11.23 -10.35
N GLN A 144 12.25 -11.48 -10.20
CA GLN A 144 12.84 -12.79 -10.54
C GLN A 144 12.21 -13.90 -9.69
N PHE A 145 11.99 -13.63 -8.40
CA PHE A 145 11.32 -14.54 -7.47
C PHE A 145 9.90 -14.88 -7.93
N THR A 146 9.07 -13.86 -8.18
CA THR A 146 7.67 -14.07 -8.55
C THR A 146 7.55 -14.80 -9.89
N ARG A 147 8.37 -14.45 -10.88
CA ARG A 147 8.37 -15.14 -12.18
C ARG A 147 8.78 -16.60 -12.06
N ALA A 148 9.79 -16.93 -11.27
CA ALA A 148 10.20 -18.31 -11.05
C ALA A 148 9.05 -19.13 -10.45
N HIS A 149 8.35 -18.59 -9.46
CA HIS A 149 7.26 -19.31 -8.80
C HIS A 149 5.94 -19.31 -9.58
N PHE A 150 5.73 -18.39 -10.54
CA PHE A 150 4.62 -18.50 -11.49
C PHE A 150 4.75 -19.70 -12.44
N ASP A 151 5.95 -20.27 -12.60
CA ASP A 151 6.14 -21.51 -13.34
C ASP A 151 5.83 -22.75 -12.48
N ASP A 152 5.79 -22.62 -11.15
CA ASP A 152 5.49 -23.71 -10.21
C ASP A 152 3.98 -23.90 -9.97
N VAL A 153 3.15 -22.89 -10.27
CA VAL A 153 1.70 -22.91 -10.03
C VAL A 153 0.91 -22.26 -11.17
N ASP A 154 -0.34 -22.67 -11.37
CA ASP A 154 -1.17 -22.05 -12.42
C ASP A 154 -1.43 -20.57 -12.11
N LYS A 155 -0.81 -19.69 -12.91
CA LYS A 155 -0.92 -18.25 -12.76
C LYS A 155 -2.37 -17.74 -12.82
N ARG A 156 -3.27 -18.35 -13.60
CA ARG A 156 -4.66 -17.89 -13.73
C ARG A 156 -5.39 -18.07 -12.41
N THR A 157 -5.15 -19.18 -11.73
CA THR A 157 -5.66 -19.41 -10.38
C THR A 157 -5.08 -18.39 -9.41
N LEU A 158 -3.77 -18.12 -9.44
CA LEU A 158 -3.19 -17.08 -8.57
C LEU A 158 -3.82 -15.69 -8.78
N TYR A 159 -3.99 -15.27 -10.03
CA TYR A 159 -4.64 -14.00 -10.35
C TYR A 159 -6.11 -13.97 -9.91
N LEU A 160 -6.82 -15.10 -9.97
CA LEU A 160 -8.18 -15.20 -9.43
C LEU A 160 -8.19 -15.01 -7.91
N GLU A 161 -7.36 -15.75 -7.18
CA GLU A 161 -7.29 -15.69 -5.71
C GLU A 161 -6.87 -14.30 -5.22
N ALA A 162 -5.81 -13.73 -5.81
CA ALA A 162 -5.37 -12.38 -5.52
C ALA A 162 -6.43 -11.34 -5.92
N GLY A 163 -7.08 -11.52 -7.08
CA GLY A 163 -8.14 -10.64 -7.57
C GLY A 163 -9.35 -10.59 -6.64
N ILE A 164 -9.78 -11.74 -6.10
CA ILE A 164 -10.84 -11.81 -5.08
C ILE A 164 -10.45 -10.96 -3.87
N LEU A 165 -9.23 -11.13 -3.34
CA LEU A 165 -8.77 -10.35 -2.19
C LEU A 165 -8.72 -8.85 -2.50
N VAL A 166 -8.09 -8.42 -3.61
CA VAL A 166 -8.00 -7.00 -4.00
C VAL A 166 -9.38 -6.36 -4.10
N GLN A 167 -10.37 -7.08 -4.64
CA GLN A 167 -11.72 -6.57 -4.78
C GLN A 167 -12.45 -6.52 -3.43
N ALA A 168 -12.40 -7.61 -2.64
CA ALA A 168 -13.05 -7.66 -1.34
C ALA A 168 -12.57 -6.53 -0.41
N LEU A 169 -11.25 -6.22 -0.43
CA LEU A 169 -10.65 -5.17 0.39
C LEU A 169 -11.16 -3.75 0.09
N GLN A 170 -11.85 -3.51 -1.03
CA GLN A 170 -12.50 -2.23 -1.31
C GLN A 170 -13.75 -2.00 -0.45
N GLU A 171 -14.41 -3.10 -0.05
CA GLU A 171 -15.72 -3.06 0.62
C GLU A 171 -15.69 -3.66 2.03
N ILE A 172 -14.56 -4.26 2.44
CA ILE A 172 -14.42 -4.94 3.73
C ILE A 172 -14.52 -3.98 4.92
N ASP A 173 -15.10 -4.46 6.03
CA ASP A 173 -15.01 -3.75 7.30
C ASP A 173 -13.62 -3.93 7.94
N TYR A 174 -12.80 -2.88 7.87
CA TYR A 174 -11.47 -2.85 8.48
C TYR A 174 -11.47 -2.93 10.02
N ARG A 175 -12.62 -2.74 10.68
CA ARG A 175 -12.71 -2.85 12.15
C ARG A 175 -12.88 -4.29 12.62
N ARG A 176 -13.39 -5.18 11.76
CA ARG A 176 -13.74 -6.55 12.13
C ARG A 176 -13.24 -7.57 11.11
N GLU A 177 -13.85 -7.58 9.93
CA GLU A 177 -13.69 -8.64 8.92
C GLU A 177 -12.27 -8.75 8.35
N SER A 178 -11.57 -7.63 8.22
CA SER A 178 -10.18 -7.64 7.73
C SER A 178 -9.20 -8.44 8.60
N LYS A 179 -9.43 -8.52 9.92
CA LYS A 179 -8.58 -9.34 10.80
C LYS A 179 -8.93 -10.82 10.67
N ASP A 180 -10.21 -11.14 10.57
CA ASP A 180 -10.67 -12.52 10.34
C ASP A 180 -10.12 -13.06 9.02
N LEU A 181 -10.10 -12.25 7.96
CA LEU A 181 -9.46 -12.57 6.69
C LEU A 181 -7.98 -12.93 6.87
N VAL A 182 -7.21 -12.10 7.60
CA VAL A 182 -5.79 -12.39 7.86
C VAL A 182 -5.64 -13.75 8.56
N TYR A 183 -6.45 -14.05 9.57
CA TYR A 183 -6.40 -15.35 10.25
C TYR A 183 -6.84 -16.52 9.35
N GLN A 184 -7.84 -16.36 8.49
CA GLN A 184 -8.21 -17.40 7.53
C GLN A 184 -7.08 -17.69 6.53
N LEU A 185 -6.33 -16.65 6.12
CA LEU A 185 -5.14 -16.80 5.28
C LEU A 185 -4.01 -17.57 5.99
N THR A 186 -3.81 -17.37 7.31
CA THR A 186 -2.82 -18.17 8.07
C THR A 186 -3.22 -19.64 8.15
N LEU A 187 -4.51 -19.95 8.18
CA LEU A 187 -5.02 -21.32 8.11
C LEU A 187 -4.92 -21.96 6.71
N GLY A 188 -4.48 -21.20 5.69
CA GLY A 188 -4.29 -21.69 4.33
C GLY A 188 -5.59 -21.85 3.54
N ILE A 189 -6.70 -21.32 4.05
CA ILE A 189 -8.00 -21.27 3.36
C ILE A 189 -7.83 -20.45 2.08
N LYS A 190 -8.38 -20.94 0.97
CA LYS A 190 -8.30 -20.23 -0.31
C LYS A 190 -9.32 -19.09 -0.36
N PRO A 191 -8.95 -17.89 -0.83
CA PRO A 191 -9.90 -16.79 -0.99
C PRO A 191 -11.18 -17.18 -1.74
N SER A 192 -11.07 -17.98 -2.79
CA SER A 192 -12.20 -18.52 -3.56
C SER A 192 -13.15 -19.44 -2.77
N SER A 193 -12.73 -19.93 -1.59
CA SER A 193 -13.54 -20.75 -0.69
C SER A 193 -14.15 -19.95 0.47
N MET A 194 -13.86 -18.64 0.57
CA MET A 194 -14.40 -17.74 1.59
C MET A 194 -15.62 -17.01 1.01
N ASN A 195 -16.83 -17.57 1.20
CA ASN A 195 -18.04 -17.06 0.55
C ASN A 195 -18.30 -15.56 0.82
N ASP A 196 -18.08 -15.12 2.06
CA ASP A 196 -18.18 -13.72 2.48
C ASP A 196 -17.21 -12.80 1.73
N ILE A 197 -15.96 -13.25 1.55
CA ILE A 197 -14.94 -12.52 0.79
C ILE A 197 -15.26 -12.51 -0.71
N VAL A 198 -15.76 -13.62 -1.26
CA VAL A 198 -16.21 -13.69 -2.65
C VAL A 198 -17.38 -12.74 -2.90
N ASP A 199 -18.36 -12.68 -2.00
CA ASP A 199 -19.51 -11.79 -2.10
C ASP A 199 -19.07 -10.31 -2.07
N LEU A 200 -18.14 -9.95 -1.17
CA LEU A 200 -17.53 -8.61 -1.15
C LEU A 200 -16.79 -8.30 -2.45
N ALA A 201 -16.05 -9.26 -3.00
CA ALA A 201 -15.33 -9.08 -4.26
C ALA A 201 -16.28 -8.84 -5.45
N LEU A 202 -17.38 -9.59 -5.53
CA LEU A 202 -18.40 -9.41 -6.58
C LEU A 202 -19.13 -8.06 -6.45
N LYS A 203 -19.45 -7.65 -5.22
CA LYS A 203 -20.02 -6.33 -4.94
C LYS A 203 -19.07 -5.22 -5.38
N ALA A 204 -17.81 -5.28 -4.97
CA ALA A 204 -16.80 -4.29 -5.32
C ALA A 204 -16.59 -4.19 -6.84
N THR A 205 -16.58 -5.33 -7.54
CA THR A 205 -16.45 -5.38 -9.00
C THR A 205 -17.63 -4.71 -9.71
N THR A 206 -18.85 -4.90 -9.18
CA THR A 206 -20.06 -4.23 -9.73
C THR A 206 -19.97 -2.72 -9.56
N ILE A 207 -19.56 -2.25 -8.39
CA ILE A 207 -19.34 -0.82 -8.11
C ILE A 207 -18.20 -0.26 -8.99
N GLU A 208 -17.13 -1.02 -9.21
CA GLU A 208 -16.04 -0.61 -10.10
C GLU A 208 -16.53 -0.36 -11.53
N HIS A 209 -17.45 -1.17 -12.06
CA HIS A 209 -18.05 -0.93 -13.38
C HIS A 209 -18.90 0.35 -13.41
N GLU A 210 -19.58 0.70 -12.32
CA GLU A 210 -20.29 1.98 -12.18
C GLU A 210 -19.32 3.17 -12.13
N VAL A 211 -18.25 3.03 -11.33
CA VAL A 211 -17.16 4.01 -11.24
C VAL A 211 -16.53 4.24 -12.60
N PHE A 212 -16.23 3.19 -13.36
CA PHE A 212 -15.67 3.30 -14.69
C PHE A 212 -16.60 4.08 -15.63
N ARG A 213 -17.91 3.73 -15.67
CA ARG A 213 -18.92 4.45 -16.45
C ARG A 213 -19.03 5.92 -16.05
N TYR A 214 -18.97 6.21 -14.75
CA TYR A 214 -18.97 7.58 -14.27
C TYR A 214 -17.75 8.36 -14.77
N VAL A 215 -16.55 7.78 -14.63
CA VAL A 215 -15.30 8.37 -15.08
C VAL A 215 -15.29 8.60 -16.60
N GLN A 216 -15.81 7.66 -17.40
CA GLN A 216 -15.94 7.84 -18.85
C GLN A 216 -16.72 9.10 -19.24
N ASN A 217 -17.76 9.45 -18.47
CA ASN A 217 -18.64 10.58 -18.78
C ASN A 217 -18.17 11.91 -18.18
N HIS A 218 -17.30 11.88 -17.16
CA HIS A 218 -16.99 13.07 -16.34
C HIS A 218 -15.50 13.40 -16.23
N ALA A 219 -14.59 12.51 -16.65
CA ALA A 219 -13.16 12.79 -16.62
C ALA A 219 -12.81 13.97 -17.52
N LYS A 220 -11.86 14.77 -17.06
CA LYS A 220 -11.37 15.98 -17.74
C LYS A 220 -9.90 15.80 -18.10
N LYS A 221 -9.45 16.51 -19.13
CA LYS A 221 -8.05 16.51 -19.57
C LYS A 221 -7.41 17.87 -19.36
N HIS A 222 -6.17 17.88 -18.88
CA HIS A 222 -5.29 19.04 -18.83
C HIS A 222 -3.89 18.62 -19.32
N GLY A 223 -3.57 18.91 -20.59
CA GLY A 223 -2.32 18.46 -21.20
C GLY A 223 -2.17 16.91 -21.12
N PRO A 224 -1.04 16.39 -20.60
CA PRO A 224 -0.81 14.96 -20.43
C PRO A 224 -1.53 14.36 -19.20
N ILE A 225 -2.36 15.13 -18.50
CA ILE A 225 -3.05 14.73 -17.27
C ILE A 225 -4.53 14.49 -17.52
N GLY A 226 -5.03 13.31 -17.18
CA GLY A 226 -6.45 12.99 -17.10
C GLY A 226 -6.88 13.03 -15.64
N TYR A 227 -8.00 13.67 -15.31
CA TYR A 227 -8.43 13.78 -13.92
C TYR A 227 -9.94 13.71 -13.73
N ILE A 228 -10.34 13.21 -12.55
CA ILE A 228 -11.71 13.27 -12.04
C ILE A 228 -11.68 13.90 -10.65
N LEU A 229 -12.63 14.79 -10.38
CA LEU A 229 -12.76 15.50 -9.09
C LEU A 229 -14.16 15.22 -8.52
N ASP A 230 -14.23 14.96 -7.22
CA ASP A 230 -15.48 14.86 -6.45
C ASP A 230 -16.47 13.82 -6.97
N MET A 231 -15.95 12.63 -7.33
CA MET A 231 -16.78 11.48 -7.68
C MET A 231 -17.69 11.09 -6.49
N PRO A 232 -18.98 10.76 -6.74
CA PRO A 232 -19.93 10.43 -5.67
C PRO A 232 -19.58 9.13 -4.92
N VAL A 233 -18.90 8.20 -5.59
CA VAL A 233 -18.49 6.91 -5.00
C VAL A 233 -17.17 7.08 -4.22
N HIS A 234 -17.09 6.49 -3.03
CA HIS A 234 -15.92 6.56 -2.15
C HIS A 234 -15.12 5.25 -2.17
N GLY A 235 -13.83 5.30 -1.82
CA GLY A 235 -12.96 4.11 -1.78
C GLY A 235 -12.20 3.82 -3.08
N TYR A 236 -12.68 4.28 -4.24
CA TYR A 236 -12.14 3.87 -5.54
C TYR A 236 -11.09 4.83 -6.16
N ARG A 237 -10.57 5.82 -5.41
CA ARG A 237 -9.67 6.87 -5.96
C ARG A 237 -8.50 6.32 -6.80
N GLY A 238 -7.81 5.29 -6.31
CA GLY A 238 -6.66 4.72 -7.02
C GLY A 238 -7.03 4.10 -8.38
N LYS A 239 -8.18 3.44 -8.47
CA LYS A 239 -8.70 2.87 -9.72
C LYS A 239 -9.25 3.97 -10.63
N SER A 240 -10.03 4.90 -10.08
CA SER A 240 -10.53 6.07 -10.80
C SER A 240 -9.41 6.90 -11.42
N ALA A 241 -8.24 7.03 -10.77
CA ALA A 241 -7.08 7.68 -11.36
C ALA A 241 -6.58 6.93 -12.61
N LYS A 242 -6.45 5.60 -12.57
CA LYS A 242 -6.10 4.80 -13.76
C LYS A 242 -7.13 4.95 -14.88
N PHE A 243 -8.42 4.92 -14.51
CA PHE A 243 -9.51 5.11 -15.46
C PHE A 243 -9.46 6.49 -16.10
N SER A 244 -9.23 7.55 -15.32
CA SER A 244 -9.06 8.91 -15.83
C SER A 244 -7.96 8.98 -16.88
N ALA A 245 -6.77 8.41 -16.62
CA ALA A 245 -5.68 8.35 -17.60
C ALA A 245 -6.07 7.61 -18.89
N TYR A 246 -6.81 6.51 -18.75
CA TYR A 246 -7.24 5.70 -19.89
C TYR A 246 -8.27 6.45 -20.75
N VAL A 247 -9.36 6.94 -20.14
CA VAL A 247 -10.49 7.51 -20.87
C VAL A 247 -10.16 8.85 -21.54
N THR A 248 -9.21 9.62 -20.98
CA THR A 248 -8.78 10.90 -21.58
C THR A 248 -7.57 10.76 -22.50
N ASP A 249 -7.08 9.53 -22.69
CA ASP A 249 -5.81 9.23 -23.34
C ASP A 249 -4.65 10.11 -22.87
N SER A 250 -4.38 10.00 -21.57
CA SER A 250 -3.40 10.79 -20.84
C SER A 250 -2.31 9.90 -20.23
N ASN A 251 -1.13 10.48 -20.01
CA ASN A 251 0.05 9.80 -19.48
C ASN A 251 -0.01 9.65 -17.96
N VAL A 252 -0.69 10.57 -17.28
CA VAL A 252 -0.94 10.51 -15.84
C VAL A 252 -2.42 10.70 -15.57
N GLY A 253 -2.94 9.90 -14.64
CA GLY A 253 -4.31 9.94 -14.19
C GLY A 253 -4.42 10.40 -12.75
N ILE A 254 -5.41 11.21 -12.45
CA ILE A 254 -5.68 11.73 -11.11
C ILE A 254 -7.13 11.45 -10.73
N SER A 255 -7.35 11.01 -9.50
CA SER A 255 -8.65 11.08 -8.85
C SER A 255 -8.49 11.89 -7.58
N ALA A 256 -9.24 12.98 -7.50
CA ALA A 256 -9.17 13.96 -6.44
C ALA A 256 -10.52 14.09 -5.73
N ARG A 257 -10.48 14.45 -4.45
CA ARG A 257 -11.65 14.77 -3.64
C ARG A 257 -11.38 16.01 -2.82
N THR A 258 -12.30 16.95 -2.86
CA THR A 258 -12.32 18.15 -2.05
C THR A 258 -12.90 17.83 -0.67
N SER A 259 -12.22 18.28 0.38
CA SER A 259 -12.70 18.25 1.76
C SER A 259 -12.41 19.60 2.41
N GLU A 260 -13.46 20.33 2.81
CA GLU A 260 -13.36 21.68 3.38
C GLU A 260 -12.55 22.66 2.51
N ASN A 261 -11.24 22.79 2.80
CA ASN A 261 -10.30 23.65 2.09
C ASN A 261 -9.17 22.88 1.38
N GLU A 262 -9.12 21.55 1.50
CA GLU A 262 -8.07 20.73 0.91
C GLU A 262 -8.60 19.85 -0.24
N VAL A 263 -7.69 19.44 -1.11
CA VAL A 263 -7.94 18.43 -2.14
C VAL A 263 -6.98 17.27 -1.94
N ASP A 264 -7.53 16.13 -1.54
CA ASP A 264 -6.82 14.85 -1.46
C ASP A 264 -6.88 14.14 -2.81
N MET A 265 -5.74 13.67 -3.29
CA MET A 265 -5.66 13.04 -4.61
C MET A 265 -4.79 11.80 -4.67
N SER A 266 -5.15 10.90 -5.58
CA SER A 266 -4.38 9.74 -5.98
C SER A 266 -3.93 9.89 -7.42
N LEU A 267 -2.64 9.68 -7.67
CA LEU A 267 -2.00 9.78 -8.98
C LEU A 267 -1.54 8.40 -9.46
N ARG A 268 -1.70 8.14 -10.76
CA ARG A 268 -1.29 6.88 -11.40
C ARG A 268 -0.67 7.18 -12.76
N ARG A 269 0.51 6.62 -13.04
CA ARG A 269 1.15 6.75 -14.35
C ARG A 269 0.60 5.72 -15.35
N ARG A 270 0.62 6.06 -16.63
CA ARG A 270 0.26 5.22 -17.76
C ARG A 270 1.33 5.36 -18.84
N HIS A 271 1.85 4.23 -19.34
CA HIS A 271 2.85 4.10 -20.42
C HIS A 271 4.24 4.72 -20.18
N LEU A 272 4.33 5.96 -19.70
CA LEU A 272 5.59 6.65 -19.46
C LEU A 272 6.30 6.15 -18.19
N LYS A 273 7.63 6.23 -18.21
CA LYS A 273 8.50 5.95 -17.05
C LYS A 273 8.67 7.14 -16.10
N VAL A 274 7.78 8.12 -16.18
CA VAL A 274 7.77 9.23 -15.21
C VAL A 274 7.70 8.68 -13.79
N ASP A 275 8.53 9.24 -12.91
CA ASP A 275 8.53 8.92 -11.48
C ASP A 275 7.64 9.94 -10.77
N LEU A 276 6.42 9.51 -10.39
CA LEU A 276 5.46 10.37 -9.73
C LEU A 276 5.92 10.81 -8.34
N ASN A 277 6.66 9.98 -7.61
CA ASN A 277 7.19 10.34 -6.31
C ASN A 277 8.23 11.45 -6.46
N ARG A 278 9.11 11.35 -7.45
CA ARG A 278 10.07 12.43 -7.78
C ARG A 278 9.38 13.70 -8.26
N ALA A 279 8.31 13.57 -9.05
CA ALA A 279 7.51 14.71 -9.49
C ALA A 279 6.91 15.47 -8.30
N LEU A 280 6.22 14.76 -7.39
CA LEU A 280 5.62 15.36 -6.20
C LEU A 280 6.67 15.99 -5.27
N ASN A 281 7.82 15.33 -5.04
CA ASN A 281 8.89 15.90 -4.24
C ASN A 281 9.51 17.17 -4.83
N LYS A 282 9.39 17.39 -6.15
CA LYS A 282 9.83 18.62 -6.82
C LYS A 282 8.76 19.71 -6.78
N ILE A 283 7.50 19.35 -7.00
CA ILE A 283 6.38 20.28 -7.23
C ILE A 283 5.77 20.76 -5.91
N LEU A 284 5.45 19.83 -4.99
CA LEU A 284 4.70 20.16 -3.77
C LEU A 284 5.38 21.17 -2.82
N PRO A 285 6.72 21.30 -2.74
CA PRO A 285 7.35 22.35 -1.93
C PRO A 285 6.94 23.78 -2.29
N ASP A 286 6.43 24.02 -3.50
CA ASP A 286 5.99 25.34 -3.96
C ASP A 286 4.52 25.67 -3.56
N PHE A 287 3.90 24.77 -2.78
CA PHE A 287 2.52 24.86 -2.28
C PHE A 287 2.52 24.80 -0.75
N GLU A 288 2.02 25.85 -0.11
CA GLU A 288 1.98 25.93 1.35
C GLU A 288 1.05 24.84 1.93
N GLY A 289 1.53 24.11 2.94
CA GLY A 289 0.76 23.04 3.59
C GLY A 289 0.60 21.75 2.77
N ALA A 290 1.10 21.70 1.54
CA ALA A 290 0.98 20.52 0.69
C ALA A 290 1.92 19.39 1.13
N SER A 291 1.50 18.15 0.92
CA SER A 291 2.33 16.97 1.15
C SER A 291 1.92 15.82 0.25
N GLY A 292 2.87 14.96 -0.07
CA GLY A 292 2.62 13.81 -0.94
C GLY A 292 3.84 12.94 -1.10
N GLY A 293 3.62 11.78 -1.71
CA GLY A 293 4.65 10.77 -1.95
C GLY A 293 4.06 9.42 -2.28
N GLY A 294 4.93 8.45 -2.54
CA GLY A 294 4.55 7.07 -2.80
C GLY A 294 5.56 6.36 -3.68
N HIS A 295 5.08 5.44 -4.50
CA HIS A 295 5.87 4.69 -5.48
C HIS A 295 6.02 5.47 -6.79
N PRO A 296 7.04 5.19 -7.62
CA PRO A 296 7.22 5.84 -8.92
C PRO A 296 6.00 5.75 -9.84
N ALA A 297 5.21 4.67 -9.73
CA ALA A 297 4.03 4.44 -10.55
C ALA A 297 2.71 4.95 -9.95
N ALA A 298 2.69 5.18 -8.64
CA ALA A 298 1.48 5.39 -7.86
C ALA A 298 1.80 6.23 -6.63
N ALA A 299 1.21 7.42 -6.53
CA ALA A 299 1.46 8.32 -5.41
C ALA A 299 0.15 8.96 -4.91
N GLY A 300 0.19 9.53 -3.71
CA GLY A 300 -0.87 10.36 -3.15
C GLY A 300 -0.35 11.74 -2.81
N ALA A 301 -1.23 12.74 -2.83
CA ALA A 301 -0.92 14.10 -2.41
C ALA A 301 -2.16 14.80 -1.83
N HIS A 302 -1.93 15.83 -1.03
CA HIS A 302 -2.94 16.83 -0.66
C HIS A 302 -2.36 18.24 -0.76
N LEU A 303 -3.24 19.21 -1.00
CA LEU A 303 -2.95 20.65 -1.11
C LEU A 303 -4.22 21.47 -0.91
N ASP A 304 -4.10 22.79 -0.77
CA ASP A 304 -5.26 23.69 -0.72
C ASP A 304 -6.07 23.66 -2.03
N LYS A 305 -7.40 23.65 -1.94
CA LYS A 305 -8.29 23.54 -3.11
C LYS A 305 -8.07 24.64 -4.16
N ASN A 306 -7.65 25.83 -3.74
CA ASN A 306 -7.40 26.95 -4.63
C ASN A 306 -6.15 26.72 -5.49
N ASP A 307 -5.22 25.90 -4.99
CA ASP A 307 -3.97 25.56 -5.67
C ASP A 307 -4.10 24.42 -6.67
N PHE A 308 -5.21 23.67 -6.65
CA PHE A 308 -5.37 22.47 -7.49
C PHE A 308 -5.16 22.74 -8.99
N ARG A 309 -5.65 23.88 -9.51
CA ARG A 309 -5.43 24.25 -10.92
C ARG A 309 -3.96 24.55 -11.23
N ARG A 310 -3.27 25.22 -10.32
CA ARG A 310 -1.84 25.53 -10.47
C ARG A 310 -1.02 24.25 -10.41
N PHE A 311 -1.33 23.35 -9.49
CA PHE A 311 -0.72 22.02 -9.40
C PHE A 311 -0.87 21.21 -10.70
N LEU A 312 -2.07 21.18 -11.30
CA LEU A 312 -2.28 20.47 -12.57
C LEU A 312 -1.37 21.02 -13.68
N LYS A 313 -1.15 22.33 -13.72
CA LYS A 313 -0.27 22.97 -14.69
C LYS A 313 1.19 22.58 -14.48
N GLU A 314 1.70 22.72 -13.26
CA GLU A 314 3.10 22.39 -12.94
C GLU A 314 3.40 20.89 -13.14
N LEU A 315 2.44 20.02 -12.80
CA LEU A 315 2.56 18.59 -13.08
C LEU A 315 2.52 18.29 -14.58
N ALA A 316 1.65 18.96 -15.35
CA ALA A 316 1.61 18.80 -16.80
C ALA A 316 2.93 19.21 -17.46
N GLU A 317 3.53 20.32 -17.04
CA GLU A 317 4.85 20.76 -17.48
C GLU A 317 5.91 19.71 -17.15
N TYR A 318 5.95 19.23 -15.89
CA TYR A 318 6.89 18.19 -15.49
C TYR A 318 6.74 16.91 -16.33
N VAL A 319 5.52 16.47 -16.62
CA VAL A 319 5.28 15.22 -17.38
C VAL A 319 5.64 15.38 -18.86
N ASN A 320 5.47 16.56 -19.45
CA ASN A 320 5.85 16.83 -20.83
C ASN A 320 7.37 16.73 -21.03
N ASP A 321 8.18 17.05 -20.03
CA ASP A 321 9.65 16.86 -20.09
C ASP A 321 10.08 15.38 -20.19
N TRP A 322 9.15 14.44 -20.01
CA TRP A 322 9.35 12.99 -20.13
C TRP A 322 8.73 12.39 -21.41
N SER A 323 8.08 13.20 -22.23
CA SER A 323 7.43 12.79 -23.49
C SER A 323 8.35 13.02 -24.67
#